data_AF-A0A821FMA7-F1
#
_entry.id   AF-A0A821FMA7-F1
#
_cell.length_a   1.000
_cell.length_b   1.000
_cell.length_c   1.000
_cell.angle_alpha   90.00
_cell.angle_beta   90.00
_cell.angle_gamma   90.00
#
_symmetry.space_group_name_H-M   'P 1'
#
loop_
_entity.id
_entity.type
_entity.pdbx_description
1 polymer ?
#
loop_
_entity_poly.entity_id
_entity_poly.type
_entity_poly.pdbx_seq_one_letter_code
_entity_poly.pdbx_strand_id
1 'polypeptide(L)'
;MVGLDAKNKDALDHKYICSLCKLILQDPVQFSECGHRFCQTCLNVGQQTTIECQQCQAKTSASNIIRDKMQDHYLTQQHQHAVLNVVRRMKTQFDDRQMDIDLPRTTTDEACNPAKSQIEELYDMLNILVGGVETLTNDEQRLTNESLEIQTILPTLTDELSKVKLSVEESNGFLEAVKHNHAILNQDLLSLQEQVNDLQCVSYDGAFVWKITSFLEKMIDAQSERQTSFYSPPFYSSPTGYKMRARLYLNGDGNARRTHMSLFFVLMRGLNNPILKFPFNYKVTFCLYDQTSQQRHIIDSFRPDIRSSSFQRPRSDMNIASGIPKFFPLEIIQQEGNPYVRDDTMFIKIMVDFGELPKTLLPYALSLNPGLPAYIQQAMIKQEAEQRSQQSSREAPLIPQG
;
A
#
# COMPACT_ATOMS: atom_id res chain seq x y z
N MET A 1 23.08 -39.58 -33.29
CA MET A 1 24.05 -39.82 -32.19
C MET A 1 23.66 -41.12 -31.53
N VAL A 2 24.56 -42.10 -31.60
CA VAL A 2 24.32 -43.51 -31.27
C VAL A 2 24.34 -43.67 -29.75
N GLY A 3 23.18 -43.81 -29.13
CA GLY A 3 23.07 -44.18 -27.73
C GLY A 3 23.55 -45.62 -27.54
N LEU A 4 24.41 -45.86 -26.55
CA LEU A 4 24.89 -47.20 -26.21
C LEU A 4 23.71 -48.08 -25.80
N ASP A 5 23.32 -49.02 -26.67
CA ASP A 5 22.37 -50.07 -26.35
C ASP A 5 22.98 -50.98 -25.28
N ALA A 6 22.73 -50.63 -24.01
CA ALA A 6 23.10 -51.45 -22.88
C ALA A 6 22.27 -52.74 -22.90
N LYS A 7 22.85 -53.84 -23.41
CA LYS A 7 22.30 -55.21 -23.33
C LYS A 7 22.23 -55.77 -21.89
N ASN A 8 22.24 -54.94 -20.84
CA ASN A 8 22.19 -55.32 -19.43
C ASN A 8 21.33 -54.33 -18.60
N LYS A 9 20.15 -53.93 -19.11
CA LYS A 9 19.23 -53.02 -18.39
C LYS A 9 18.67 -53.64 -17.11
N ASP A 10 18.63 -54.96 -17.02
CA ASP A 10 17.96 -55.69 -15.93
C ASP A 10 18.74 -55.69 -14.60
N ALA A 11 20.00 -55.24 -14.61
CA ALA A 11 20.84 -55.15 -13.41
C ALA A 11 20.90 -53.73 -12.80
N LEU A 12 20.29 -52.73 -13.46
CA LEU A 12 20.31 -51.33 -13.02
C LEU A 12 18.98 -50.93 -12.39
N ASP A 13 19.05 -50.30 -11.22
CA ASP A 13 17.88 -49.73 -10.54
C ASP A 13 17.18 -48.72 -11.47
N HIS A 14 15.85 -48.80 -11.53
CA HIS A 14 14.99 -47.98 -12.39
C HIS A 14 15.22 -46.47 -12.22
N LYS A 15 15.76 -46.02 -11.09
CA LYS A 15 16.12 -44.60 -10.88
C LYS A 15 17.21 -44.07 -11.82
N TYR A 16 17.99 -44.95 -12.46
CA TYR A 16 19.08 -44.59 -13.39
C TYR A 16 18.67 -44.68 -14.87
N ILE A 17 17.41 -45.06 -15.14
CA ILE A 17 16.91 -45.32 -16.48
C ILE A 17 15.94 -44.21 -16.90
N CYS A 18 16.16 -43.65 -18.09
CA CYS A 18 15.28 -42.67 -18.68
C CYS A 18 13.90 -43.28 -18.93
N SER A 19 12.85 -42.62 -18.43
CA SER A 19 11.49 -43.13 -18.60
C SER A 19 10.99 -43.05 -20.05
N LEU A 20 11.65 -42.28 -20.93
CA LEU A 20 11.34 -42.19 -22.36
C LEU A 20 12.16 -43.16 -23.22
N CYS A 21 13.47 -42.95 -23.35
CA CYS A 21 14.32 -43.76 -24.24
C CYS A 21 14.70 -45.12 -23.63
N LYS A 22 14.39 -45.35 -22.34
CA LYS A 22 14.75 -46.57 -21.60
C LYS A 22 16.26 -46.86 -21.61
N LEU A 23 17.11 -45.87 -21.87
CA LEU A 23 18.56 -45.94 -21.75
C LEU A 23 19.00 -45.32 -20.43
N ILE A 24 20.28 -45.48 -20.08
CA ILE A 24 20.90 -44.79 -18.94
C ILE A 24 20.70 -43.27 -19.12
N LEU A 25 20.31 -42.59 -18.04
CA LEU A 25 20.04 -41.15 -18.05
C LEU A 25 21.28 -40.36 -18.48
N GLN A 26 21.11 -39.50 -19.48
CA GLN A 26 22.10 -38.54 -19.94
C GLN A 26 21.54 -37.13 -19.72
N ASP A 27 22.24 -36.32 -18.92
CA ASP A 27 21.77 -35.02 -18.44
C ASP A 27 20.36 -35.14 -17.81
N PRO A 28 20.24 -35.83 -16.65
CA PRO A 28 18.96 -36.16 -16.07
C PRO A 28 18.18 -34.91 -15.64
N VAL A 29 16.92 -34.88 -16.04
CA VAL A 29 15.93 -33.92 -15.56
C VAL A 29 14.82 -34.66 -14.83
N GLN A 30 14.32 -34.07 -13.75
CA GLN A 30 13.29 -34.64 -12.91
C GLN A 30 12.09 -33.69 -12.80
N PHE A 31 10.89 -34.24 -12.94
CA PHE A 31 9.66 -33.51 -12.62
C PHE A 31 9.51 -33.43 -11.10
N SER A 32 9.45 -32.23 -10.53
CA SER A 32 9.31 -32.05 -9.09
C SER A 32 8.00 -32.63 -8.53
N GLU A 33 6.93 -32.59 -9.32
CA GLU A 33 5.58 -33.00 -8.90
C GLU A 33 5.38 -34.53 -8.90
N CYS A 34 5.99 -35.27 -9.82
CA CYS A 34 5.78 -36.72 -9.96
C CYS A 34 7.05 -37.56 -9.82
N GLY A 35 8.22 -36.93 -9.72
CA GLY A 35 9.50 -37.58 -9.50
C GLY A 35 10.08 -38.37 -10.68
N HIS A 36 9.39 -38.43 -11.83
CA HIS A 36 9.85 -39.15 -13.01
C HIS A 36 11.06 -38.47 -13.66
N ARG A 37 12.02 -39.30 -14.10
CA ARG A 37 13.31 -38.87 -14.65
C ARG A 37 13.42 -39.15 -16.15
N PHE A 38 14.00 -38.20 -16.87
CA PHE A 38 14.22 -38.26 -18.31
C PHE A 38 15.58 -37.66 -18.67
N CYS A 39 16.11 -38.00 -19.85
CA CYS A 39 17.25 -37.26 -20.40
C CYS A 39 16.79 -35.86 -20.85
N GLN A 40 17.60 -34.83 -20.63
CA GLN A 40 17.29 -33.47 -21.07
C GLN A 40 16.93 -33.40 -22.57
N THR A 41 17.63 -34.17 -23.40
CA THR A 41 17.39 -34.28 -24.85
C THR A 41 16.11 -35.03 -25.20
N CYS A 42 15.64 -35.92 -24.35
CA CYS A 42 14.38 -36.66 -24.58
C CYS A 42 13.15 -35.79 -24.28
N LEU A 43 13.28 -34.80 -23.39
CA LEU A 43 12.14 -34.00 -22.94
C LEU A 43 11.97 -32.66 -23.69
N ASN A 44 12.88 -32.32 -24.63
CA ASN A 44 12.86 -31.09 -25.44
C ASN A 44 12.46 -29.82 -24.66
N VAL A 45 13.05 -29.65 -23.47
CA VAL A 45 12.69 -28.63 -22.48
C VAL A 45 12.75 -27.18 -23.02
N GLY A 46 13.44 -26.94 -24.13
CA GLY A 46 13.70 -25.60 -24.66
C GLY A 46 12.63 -24.95 -25.55
N GLN A 47 11.51 -25.61 -25.86
CA GLN A 47 10.54 -25.09 -26.87
C GLN A 47 9.09 -24.91 -26.38
N GLN A 48 8.75 -25.32 -25.16
CA GLN A 48 7.35 -25.32 -24.68
C GLN A 48 7.20 -24.65 -23.31
N THR A 49 6.14 -23.85 -23.14
CA THR A 49 5.81 -23.15 -21.89
C THR A 49 5.22 -24.09 -20.83
N THR A 50 4.56 -25.17 -21.28
CA THR A 50 4.00 -26.24 -20.44
C THR A 50 4.47 -27.59 -20.98
N ILE A 51 5.07 -28.40 -20.13
CA ILE A 51 5.66 -29.69 -20.49
C ILE A 51 4.89 -30.79 -19.76
N GLU A 52 4.51 -31.83 -20.51
CA GLU A 52 3.74 -32.96 -20.00
C GLU A 52 4.65 -34.17 -19.75
N CYS A 53 4.57 -34.73 -18.54
CA CYS A 53 5.27 -35.95 -18.17
C CYS A 53 4.72 -37.12 -18.97
N GLN A 54 5.53 -37.70 -19.86
CA GLN A 54 5.11 -38.79 -20.74
C GLN A 54 4.88 -40.13 -20.03
N GLN A 55 5.21 -40.22 -18.73
CA GLN A 55 5.00 -41.41 -17.92
C GLN A 55 3.67 -41.37 -17.13
N CYS A 56 3.24 -40.19 -16.67
CA CYS A 56 2.07 -40.04 -15.80
C CYS A 56 1.10 -38.91 -16.20
N GLN A 57 1.34 -38.27 -17.34
CA GLN A 57 0.52 -37.20 -17.93
C GLN A 57 0.36 -35.94 -17.05
N ALA A 58 1.22 -35.78 -16.04
CA ALA A 58 1.25 -34.55 -15.23
C ALA A 58 1.81 -33.39 -16.06
N LYS A 59 1.09 -32.27 -16.10
CA LYS A 59 1.49 -31.05 -16.82
C LYS A 59 2.12 -30.07 -15.85
N THR A 60 3.35 -29.66 -16.13
CA THR A 60 4.05 -28.68 -15.30
C THR A 60 4.73 -27.60 -16.13
N SER A 61 5.11 -26.51 -15.47
CA SER A 61 5.87 -25.43 -16.10
C SER A 61 7.34 -25.82 -16.23
N ALA A 62 8.04 -25.29 -17.24
CA ALA A 62 9.47 -25.59 -17.44
C ALA A 62 10.35 -25.26 -16.20
N SER A 63 9.93 -24.29 -15.38
CA SER A 63 10.59 -23.94 -14.10
C SER A 63 10.49 -25.02 -13.02
N ASN A 64 9.54 -25.95 -13.13
CA ASN A 64 9.34 -27.05 -12.18
C ASN A 64 10.10 -28.32 -12.58
N ILE A 65 10.86 -28.27 -13.68
CA ILE A 65 11.75 -29.34 -14.10
C ILE A 65 13.14 -29.02 -13.56
N ILE A 66 13.57 -29.84 -12.62
CA ILE A 66 14.83 -29.60 -11.91
C ILE A 66 15.92 -30.44 -12.61
N ARG A 67 17.07 -29.83 -12.87
CA ARG A 67 18.27 -30.60 -13.25
C ARG A 67 18.65 -31.48 -12.07
N ASP A 68 18.64 -32.77 -12.28
CA ASP A 68 18.90 -33.72 -11.21
C ASP A 68 20.41 -33.72 -10.90
N LYS A 69 20.77 -33.38 -9.66
CA LYS A 69 22.15 -33.36 -9.16
C LYS A 69 22.75 -34.75 -9.01
N MET A 70 22.01 -35.82 -9.32
CA MET A 70 22.57 -37.17 -9.38
C MET A 70 23.84 -37.26 -10.23
N GLN A 71 24.05 -36.36 -11.22
CA GLN A 71 25.29 -36.27 -12.00
C GLN A 71 26.57 -36.11 -11.16
N ASP A 72 26.49 -35.46 -9.99
CA ASP A 72 27.64 -35.25 -9.09
C ASP A 72 28.10 -36.54 -8.35
N HIS A 73 27.38 -37.65 -8.53
CA HIS A 73 27.75 -38.99 -8.01
C HIS A 73 28.11 -39.99 -9.11
N TYR A 74 28.15 -39.56 -10.38
CA TYR A 74 28.68 -40.40 -11.43
C TYR A 74 30.21 -40.30 -11.44
N LEU A 75 30.87 -41.46 -11.44
CA LEU A 75 32.21 -41.64 -12.01
C LEU A 75 32.34 -40.73 -13.24
N THR A 76 33.34 -39.84 -13.27
CA THR A 76 33.55 -38.87 -14.36
C THR A 76 33.53 -39.54 -15.73
N GLN A 77 33.31 -38.78 -16.82
CA GLN A 77 33.26 -39.34 -18.18
C GLN A 77 34.49 -40.22 -18.52
N GLN A 78 35.66 -39.90 -17.95
CA GLN A 78 36.89 -40.68 -18.05
C GLN A 78 36.80 -42.01 -17.27
N HIS A 79 36.27 -42.01 -16.05
CA HIS A 79 36.04 -43.22 -15.27
C HIS A 79 35.00 -44.14 -15.91
N GLN A 80 33.92 -43.60 -16.48
CA GLN A 80 32.94 -44.39 -17.23
C GLN A 80 33.57 -45.04 -18.46
N HIS A 81 34.45 -44.32 -19.16
CA HIS A 81 35.16 -44.85 -20.32
C HIS A 81 36.16 -45.96 -19.96
N ALA A 82 36.83 -45.85 -18.80
CA ALA A 82 37.72 -46.87 -18.27
C ALA A 82 36.96 -48.15 -17.89
N VAL A 83 35.86 -48.03 -17.14
CA VAL A 83 35.02 -49.17 -16.74
C VAL A 83 34.41 -49.87 -17.96
N LEU A 84 33.92 -49.11 -18.94
CA LEU A 84 33.34 -49.67 -20.16
C LEU A 84 34.37 -50.39 -21.05
N ASN A 85 35.62 -49.91 -21.08
CA ASN A 85 36.69 -50.58 -21.83
C ASN A 85 37.08 -51.93 -21.19
N VAL A 86 37.07 -52.01 -19.85
CA VAL A 86 37.31 -53.26 -19.10
C VAL A 86 36.18 -54.26 -19.36
N VAL A 87 34.93 -53.84 -19.26
CA VAL A 87 33.75 -54.68 -19.50
C VAL A 87 33.70 -55.17 -20.96
N ARG A 88 34.09 -54.33 -21.92
CA ARG A 88 34.11 -54.69 -23.35
C ARG A 88 35.16 -55.76 -23.68
N ARG A 89 36.33 -55.71 -23.04
CA ARG A 89 37.39 -56.75 -23.18
C ARG A 89 37.01 -58.08 -22.54
N MET A 90 36.37 -58.05 -21.37
CA MET A 90 35.84 -59.25 -20.73
C MET A 90 34.79 -59.95 -21.61
N LYS A 91 33.95 -59.17 -22.31
CA LYS A 91 32.91 -59.73 -23.18
C LYS A 91 33.47 -60.44 -24.42
N THR A 92 34.50 -59.89 -25.06
CA THR A 92 35.15 -60.53 -26.21
C THR A 92 35.86 -61.84 -25.86
N GLN A 93 36.35 -62.00 -24.63
CA GLN A 93 36.98 -63.26 -24.18
C GLN A 93 35.96 -64.37 -23.84
N PHE A 94 34.70 -64.03 -23.57
CA PHE A 94 33.64 -64.99 -23.24
C PHE A 94 32.82 -65.43 -24.46
N ASP A 95 32.64 -64.57 -25.46
CA ASP A 95 31.83 -64.89 -26.65
C ASP A 95 32.55 -65.88 -27.62
N ASP A 96 33.86 -66.14 -27.47
CA ASP A 96 34.64 -67.11 -28.27
C ASP A 96 34.59 -68.56 -27.72
N ARG A 97 33.85 -68.84 -26.64
CA ARG A 97 33.83 -70.17 -25.98
C ARG A 97 32.51 -70.93 -26.05
N GLN A 98 31.77 -70.82 -27.16
CA GLN A 98 30.63 -71.72 -27.38
C GLN A 98 30.37 -72.03 -28.86
N MET A 99 30.92 -73.14 -29.38
CA MET A 99 30.16 -74.29 -29.92
C MET A 99 31.08 -75.37 -30.51
N ASP A 100 30.74 -76.60 -30.13
CA ASP A 100 30.93 -77.90 -30.80
C ASP A 100 32.23 -78.73 -30.73
N ILE A 101 31.92 -80.01 -30.57
CA ILE A 101 32.69 -81.20 -30.24
C ILE A 101 33.14 -81.88 -31.55
N ASP A 102 34.44 -82.23 -31.67
CA ASP A 102 34.91 -83.58 -32.00
C ASP A 102 36.45 -83.62 -32.18
N LEU A 103 37.08 -84.63 -31.58
CA LEU A 103 38.46 -85.09 -31.82
C LEU A 103 38.53 -85.87 -33.17
N PRO A 104 39.69 -86.19 -33.81
CA PRO A 104 41.08 -86.10 -33.31
C PRO A 104 42.19 -85.74 -34.35
N ARG A 105 43.45 -85.70 -33.83
CA ARG A 105 44.76 -86.09 -34.42
C ARG A 105 45.76 -85.04 -34.94
N THR A 106 46.94 -85.16 -34.31
CA THR A 106 48.34 -85.12 -34.80
C THR A 106 49.09 -83.80 -35.00
N THR A 107 50.14 -83.71 -34.15
CA THR A 107 51.55 -83.33 -34.39
C THR A 107 51.99 -81.86 -34.43
N THR A 108 52.96 -81.60 -33.52
CA THR A 108 54.12 -80.69 -33.59
C THR A 108 53.86 -79.19 -33.72
N ASP A 109 54.00 -78.43 -32.63
CA ASP A 109 55.24 -77.71 -32.28
C ASP A 109 54.99 -76.54 -31.29
N GLU A 110 56.04 -76.28 -30.52
CA GLU A 110 56.35 -75.06 -29.75
C GLU A 110 55.43 -74.57 -28.62
N ALA A 111 56.06 -74.52 -27.44
CA ALA A 111 55.50 -74.10 -26.18
C ALA A 111 55.16 -72.59 -26.15
N CYS A 112 53.87 -72.28 -26.13
CA CYS A 112 53.36 -71.09 -25.45
C CYS A 112 52.58 -71.58 -24.22
N ASN A 113 53.15 -71.42 -23.03
CA ASN A 113 52.48 -71.83 -21.79
C ASN A 113 51.33 -70.85 -21.52
N PRO A 114 50.04 -71.25 -21.60
CA PRO A 114 48.89 -70.36 -21.46
C PRO A 114 48.82 -69.69 -20.08
N ALA A 115 49.52 -70.23 -19.07
CA ALA A 115 49.64 -69.62 -17.77
C ALA A 115 50.51 -68.33 -17.77
N LYS A 116 51.46 -68.20 -18.71
CA LYS A 116 52.40 -67.06 -18.74
C LYS A 116 51.76 -65.79 -19.32
N SER A 117 50.94 -65.90 -20.37
CA SER A 117 50.20 -64.75 -20.90
C SER A 117 49.07 -64.29 -19.97
N GLN A 118 48.44 -65.23 -19.24
CA GLN A 118 47.46 -64.89 -18.20
C GLN A 118 48.08 -64.09 -17.05
N ILE A 119 49.32 -64.40 -16.67
CA ILE A 119 50.04 -63.65 -15.63
C ILE A 119 50.41 -62.25 -16.12
N GLU A 120 50.81 -62.07 -17.39
CA GLU A 120 51.06 -60.74 -17.98
C GLU A 120 49.77 -59.89 -18.04
N GLU A 121 48.63 -60.47 -18.42
CA GLU A 121 47.34 -59.76 -18.42
C GLU A 121 46.90 -59.35 -17.00
N LEU A 122 47.14 -60.20 -16.00
CA LEU A 122 46.88 -59.86 -14.59
C LEU A 122 47.79 -58.75 -14.11
N TYR A 123 49.05 -58.72 -14.56
CA TYR A 123 50.01 -57.65 -14.25
C TYR A 123 49.59 -56.30 -14.87
N ASP A 124 49.14 -56.30 -16.12
CA ASP A 124 48.64 -55.07 -16.77
C ASP A 124 47.37 -54.55 -16.11
N MET A 125 46.43 -55.44 -15.73
CA MET A 125 45.27 -55.05 -14.94
C MET A 125 45.67 -54.48 -13.58
N LEU A 126 46.64 -55.08 -12.91
CA LEU A 126 47.15 -54.59 -11.63
C LEU A 126 47.76 -53.20 -11.79
N ASN A 127 48.56 -52.95 -12.83
CA ASN A 127 49.16 -51.65 -13.11
C ASN A 127 48.12 -50.56 -13.38
N ILE A 128 47.04 -50.88 -14.10
CA ILE A 128 45.92 -49.95 -14.33
C ILE A 128 45.16 -49.65 -13.03
N LEU A 129 44.92 -50.68 -12.21
CA LEU A 129 44.25 -50.51 -10.92
C LEU A 129 45.09 -49.66 -9.97
N VAL A 130 46.41 -49.86 -9.96
CA VAL A 130 47.35 -49.05 -9.19
C VAL A 130 47.30 -47.58 -9.63
N GLY A 131 47.39 -47.30 -10.94
CA GLY A 131 47.28 -45.92 -11.44
C GLY A 131 45.91 -45.27 -11.20
N GLY A 132 44.83 -46.05 -11.23
CA GLY A 132 43.50 -45.61 -10.85
C GLY A 132 43.39 -45.24 -9.37
N VAL A 133 43.97 -46.07 -8.49
CA VAL A 133 44.04 -45.80 -7.04
C VAL A 133 44.86 -44.55 -6.75
N GLU A 134 46.02 -44.37 -7.39
CA GLU A 134 46.85 -43.17 -7.23
C GLU A 134 46.09 -41.89 -7.64
N THR A 135 45.33 -41.95 -8.73
CA THR A 135 44.50 -40.82 -9.20
C THR A 135 43.40 -40.50 -8.18
N LEU A 136 42.72 -41.52 -7.64
CA LEU A 136 41.69 -41.34 -6.62
C LEU A 136 42.26 -40.76 -5.32
N THR A 137 43.45 -41.19 -4.91
CA THR A 137 44.14 -40.62 -3.74
C THR A 137 44.50 -39.16 -3.94
N ASN A 138 44.97 -38.78 -5.13
CA ASN A 138 45.24 -37.37 -5.46
C ASN A 138 43.96 -36.52 -5.46
N ASP A 139 42.85 -37.06 -5.98
CA ASP A 139 41.55 -36.39 -5.97
C ASP A 139 40.98 -36.26 -4.55
N GLU A 140 41.11 -37.30 -3.71
CA GLU A 140 40.74 -37.27 -2.30
C GLU A 140 41.51 -36.16 -1.55
N GLN A 141 42.81 -36.03 -1.81
CA GLN A 141 43.63 -35.00 -1.20
C GLN A 141 43.24 -33.59 -1.69
N ARG A 142 42.93 -33.42 -2.98
CA ARG A 142 42.44 -32.13 -3.52
C ARG A 142 41.12 -31.73 -2.86
N LEU A 143 40.14 -32.64 -2.82
CA LEU A 143 38.83 -32.40 -2.20
C LEU A 143 38.94 -32.09 -0.71
N THR A 144 39.89 -32.73 -0.02
CA THR A 144 40.16 -32.46 1.40
C THR A 144 40.67 -31.04 1.61
N ASN A 145 41.58 -30.55 0.75
CA ASN A 145 42.09 -29.19 0.82
C ASN A 145 40.99 -28.15 0.52
N GLU A 146 40.17 -28.38 -0.51
CA GLU A 146 39.03 -27.51 -0.84
C GLU A 146 38.00 -27.46 0.31
N SER A 147 37.72 -28.60 0.93
CA SER A 147 36.83 -28.70 2.10
C SER A 147 37.37 -27.89 3.28
N LEU A 148 38.68 -27.92 3.51
CA LEU A 148 39.33 -27.15 4.57
C LEU A 148 39.26 -25.64 4.29
N GLU A 149 39.52 -25.22 3.06
CA GLU A 149 39.37 -23.81 2.66
C GLU A 149 37.95 -23.30 2.88
N ILE A 150 36.94 -24.09 2.46
CA ILE A 150 35.52 -23.77 2.68
C ILE A 150 35.20 -23.68 4.18
N GLN A 151 35.70 -24.61 5.00
CA GLN A 151 35.54 -24.56 6.46
C GLN A 151 36.17 -23.32 7.09
N THR A 152 37.17 -22.72 6.46
CA THR A 152 37.83 -21.51 6.96
C THR A 152 37.05 -20.25 6.59
N ILE A 153 36.45 -20.21 5.39
CA ILE A 153 35.73 -19.03 4.87
C ILE A 153 34.29 -18.93 5.43
N LEU A 154 33.62 -20.07 5.62
CA LEU A 154 32.23 -20.14 6.11
C LEU A 154 31.98 -19.35 7.40
N PRO A 155 32.82 -19.45 8.45
CA PRO A 155 32.65 -18.69 9.69
C PRO A 155 32.75 -17.18 9.47
N THR A 156 33.70 -16.72 8.64
CA THR A 156 33.87 -15.30 8.34
C THR A 156 32.67 -14.73 7.60
N LEU A 157 32.17 -15.44 6.59
CA LEU A 157 30.96 -15.02 5.89
C LEU A 157 29.72 -15.02 6.79
N THR A 158 29.65 -15.97 7.73
CA THR A 158 28.56 -16.03 8.71
C THR A 158 28.60 -14.84 9.67
N ASP A 159 29.79 -14.44 10.12
CA ASP A 159 29.99 -13.25 10.97
C ASP A 159 29.61 -11.96 10.24
N GLU A 160 30.06 -11.78 8.99
CA GLU A 160 29.69 -10.61 8.17
C GLU A 160 28.17 -10.56 7.89
N LEU A 161 27.54 -11.70 7.60
CA LEU A 161 26.09 -11.81 7.47
C LEU A 161 25.36 -11.39 8.75
N SER A 162 25.90 -11.76 9.92
CA SER A 162 25.30 -11.38 11.21
C SER A 162 25.40 -9.87 11.46
N LYS A 163 26.52 -9.23 11.12
CA LYS A 163 26.70 -7.77 11.23
C LYS A 163 25.75 -7.02 10.31
N VAL A 164 25.65 -7.46 9.06
CA VAL A 164 24.72 -6.87 8.09
C VAL A 164 23.28 -7.02 8.56
N LYS A 165 22.91 -8.19 9.11
CA LYS A 165 21.57 -8.42 9.65
C LYS A 165 21.24 -7.45 10.78
N LEU A 166 22.14 -7.28 11.75
CA LEU A 166 21.95 -6.32 12.86
C LEU A 166 21.82 -4.89 12.35
N SER A 167 22.67 -4.48 11.40
CA SER A 167 22.60 -3.14 10.78
C SER A 167 21.29 -2.90 10.03
N VAL A 168 20.76 -3.93 9.34
CA VAL A 168 19.44 -3.87 8.68
C VAL A 168 18.31 -3.76 9.70
N GLU A 169 18.38 -4.51 10.81
CA GLU A 169 17.39 -4.44 11.89
C GLU A 169 17.36 -3.06 12.55
N GLU A 170 18.53 -2.48 12.85
CA GLU A 170 18.66 -1.10 13.37
C GLU A 170 18.12 -0.06 12.38
N SER A 171 18.49 -0.18 11.10
CA SER A 171 18.03 0.73 10.04
C SER A 171 16.51 0.67 9.85
N ASN A 172 15.92 -0.53 9.93
CA ASN A 172 14.47 -0.71 9.88
C ASN A 172 13.78 -0.08 11.10
N GLY A 173 14.34 -0.24 12.30
CA GLY A 173 13.83 0.41 13.51
C GLY A 173 13.82 1.94 13.38
N PHE A 174 14.91 2.51 12.85
CA PHE A 174 14.99 3.94 12.56
C PHE A 174 13.96 4.37 11.49
N LEU A 175 13.82 3.60 10.41
CA LEU A 175 12.85 3.90 9.35
C LEU A 175 11.41 3.92 9.88
N GLU A 176 11.02 2.97 10.73
CA GLU A 176 9.68 2.95 11.33
C GLU A 176 9.45 4.15 12.26
N ALA A 177 10.46 4.55 13.05
CA ALA A 177 10.38 5.76 13.86
C ALA A 177 10.22 7.02 12.97
N VAL A 178 10.96 7.11 11.87
CA VAL A 178 10.83 8.21 10.90
C VAL A 178 9.45 8.23 10.25
N LYS A 179 8.92 7.07 9.84
CA LYS A 179 7.55 6.96 9.28
C LYS A 179 6.49 7.43 10.29
N HIS A 180 6.62 7.03 11.55
CA HIS A 180 5.72 7.47 12.61
C HIS A 180 5.76 8.99 12.80
N ASN A 181 6.97 9.56 12.88
CA ASN A 181 7.15 11.01 12.97
C ASN A 181 6.60 11.74 11.74
N HIS A 182 6.79 11.19 10.54
CA HIS A 182 6.23 11.75 9.30
C HIS A 182 4.70 11.74 9.32
N ALA A 183 4.08 10.68 9.83
CA ALA A 183 2.62 10.61 9.97
C ALA A 183 2.08 11.68 10.93
N ILE A 184 2.73 11.89 12.08
CA ILE A 184 2.39 12.95 13.03
C ILE A 184 2.54 14.32 12.36
N LEU A 185 3.69 14.57 11.71
CA LEU A 185 3.96 15.84 11.07
C LEU A 185 2.94 16.14 9.95
N ASN A 186 2.55 15.14 9.15
CA ASN A 186 1.50 15.30 8.15
C ASN A 186 0.15 15.65 8.79
N GLN A 187 -0.20 15.02 9.92
CA GLN A 187 -1.42 15.34 10.64
C GLN A 187 -1.42 16.78 11.17
N ASP A 188 -0.29 17.24 11.70
CA ASP A 188 -0.10 18.63 12.16
C ASP A 188 -0.15 19.61 11.00
N LEU A 189 0.44 19.27 9.85
CA LEU A 189 0.41 20.08 8.63
C LEU A 189 -1.03 20.25 8.13
N LEU A 190 -1.81 19.17 8.09
CA LEU A 190 -3.24 19.22 7.72
C LEU A 190 -4.05 20.09 8.69
N SER A 191 -3.81 19.95 9.99
CA SER A 191 -4.43 20.79 11.02
C SER A 191 -4.09 22.27 10.86
N LEU A 192 -2.81 22.59 10.60
CA LEU A 192 -2.37 23.96 10.34
C LEU A 192 -2.95 24.52 9.04
N GLN A 193 -3.04 23.70 7.98
CA GLN A 193 -3.70 24.10 6.73
C GLN A 193 -5.17 24.43 6.96
N GLU A 194 -5.89 23.64 7.75
CA GLU A 194 -7.28 23.94 8.13
C GLU A 194 -7.37 25.26 8.90
N GLN A 195 -6.49 25.49 9.88
CA GLN A 195 -6.45 26.75 10.63
C GLN A 195 -6.13 27.96 9.74
N VAL A 196 -5.21 27.82 8.78
CA VAL A 196 -4.87 28.89 7.84
C VAL A 196 -6.04 29.18 6.91
N ASN A 197 -6.71 28.15 6.40
CA ASN A 197 -7.89 28.30 5.55
C ASN A 197 -9.05 28.97 6.32
N ASP A 198 -9.23 28.62 7.60
CA ASP A 198 -10.18 29.27 8.48
C ASP A 198 -9.89 30.77 8.63
N LEU A 199 -8.61 31.15 8.74
CA LEU A 199 -8.17 32.55 8.85
C LEU A 199 -8.42 33.38 7.58
N GLN A 200 -8.37 32.76 6.39
CA GLN A 200 -8.59 33.46 5.12
C GLN A 200 -10.04 33.90 4.91
N CYS A 201 -10.99 33.28 5.60
CA CYS A 201 -12.43 33.49 5.41
C CYS A 201 -13.10 34.20 6.59
N VAL A 202 -12.33 34.80 7.52
CA VAL A 202 -12.91 35.33 8.76
C VAL A 202 -13.69 36.62 8.52
N SER A 203 -14.96 36.59 8.87
CA SER A 203 -15.78 37.79 9.00
C SER A 203 -15.92 38.21 10.46
N TYR A 204 -16.00 39.52 10.70
CA TYR A 204 -16.16 40.14 12.02
C TYR A 204 -17.37 41.07 12.09
N ASP A 205 -18.36 40.90 11.23
CA ASP A 205 -19.53 41.79 11.18
C ASP A 205 -20.86 41.07 11.44
N GLY A 206 -20.78 39.83 11.93
CA GLY A 206 -21.94 38.97 12.15
C GLY A 206 -22.52 38.35 10.89
N ALA A 207 -21.93 38.57 9.72
CA ALA A 207 -22.34 37.94 8.46
C ALA A 207 -21.19 37.14 7.85
N PHE A 208 -21.48 35.95 7.35
CA PHE A 208 -20.50 35.07 6.73
C PHE A 208 -21.08 34.41 5.48
N VAL A 209 -20.30 34.39 4.39
CA VAL A 209 -20.67 33.69 3.16
C VAL A 209 -19.82 32.44 3.06
N TRP A 210 -20.48 31.29 3.19
CA TRP A 210 -19.86 30.00 3.07
C TRP A 210 -19.90 29.53 1.61
N LYS A 211 -18.72 29.46 0.99
CA LYS A 211 -18.52 28.77 -0.28
C LYS A 211 -18.26 27.29 -0.02
N ILE A 212 -19.15 26.43 -0.52
CA ILE A 212 -19.05 24.98 -0.42
C ILE A 212 -18.61 24.48 -1.79
N THR A 213 -17.37 23.99 -1.89
CA THR A 213 -16.80 23.36 -3.09
C THR A 213 -16.89 21.84 -3.02
N SER A 214 -16.59 21.15 -4.12
CA SER A 214 -16.64 19.68 -4.20
C SER A 214 -17.99 19.13 -3.73
N PHE A 215 -19.07 19.77 -4.19
CA PHE A 215 -20.42 19.49 -3.72
C PHE A 215 -20.84 18.05 -4.01
N LEU A 216 -20.55 17.55 -5.21
CA LEU A 216 -20.89 16.20 -5.65
C LEU A 216 -20.23 15.13 -4.77
N GLU A 217 -18.94 15.28 -4.48
CA GLU A 217 -18.20 14.39 -3.57
C GLU A 217 -18.83 14.42 -2.17
N LYS A 218 -19.06 15.61 -1.60
CA LYS A 218 -19.68 15.75 -0.27
C LYS A 218 -21.10 15.18 -0.24
N MET A 219 -21.84 15.27 -1.34
CA MET A 219 -23.18 14.68 -1.46
C MET A 219 -23.11 13.15 -1.46
N ILE A 220 -22.19 12.55 -2.24
CA ILE A 220 -21.95 11.09 -2.25
C ILE A 220 -21.59 10.62 -0.84
N ASP A 221 -20.73 11.34 -0.14
CA ASP A 221 -20.29 10.98 1.21
C ASP A 221 -21.41 11.07 2.24
N ALA A 222 -22.30 12.05 2.10
CA ALA A 222 -23.49 12.18 2.94
C ALA A 222 -24.54 11.11 2.63
N GLN A 223 -24.65 10.67 1.37
CA GLN A 223 -25.55 9.60 0.94
C GLN A 223 -25.05 8.22 1.36
N SER A 224 -23.74 7.99 1.26
CA SER A 224 -23.09 6.75 1.70
C SER A 224 -22.86 6.69 3.21
N GLU A 225 -23.27 7.72 3.94
CA GLU A 225 -23.10 7.87 5.40
C GLU A 225 -21.63 7.84 5.87
N ARG A 226 -20.67 8.05 4.96
CA ARG A 226 -19.24 8.14 5.29
C ARG A 226 -18.96 9.42 6.08
N GLN A 227 -19.56 10.52 5.63
CA GLN A 227 -19.51 11.81 6.31
C GLN A 227 -20.88 12.48 6.22
N THR A 228 -21.67 12.38 7.29
CA THR A 228 -23.07 12.86 7.32
C THR A 228 -23.21 14.38 7.42
N SER A 229 -22.17 15.05 7.92
CA SER A 229 -22.15 16.51 8.09
C SER A 229 -20.75 17.07 8.07
N PHE A 230 -20.65 18.36 7.81
CA PHE A 230 -19.41 19.12 7.88
C PHE A 230 -19.68 20.55 8.37
N TYR A 231 -18.60 21.22 8.78
CA TYR A 231 -18.67 22.55 9.37
C TYR A 231 -18.15 23.60 8.40
N SER A 232 -18.65 24.82 8.57
CA SER A 232 -18.03 26.01 7.98
C SER A 232 -16.84 26.47 8.80
N PRO A 233 -15.94 27.26 8.19
CA PRO A 233 -15.00 28.11 8.91
C PRO A 233 -15.69 28.96 9.98
N PRO A 234 -15.01 29.27 11.08
CA PRO A 234 -15.53 30.14 12.12
C PRO A 234 -15.65 31.59 11.63
N PHE A 235 -16.70 32.26 12.06
CA PHE A 235 -16.91 33.70 11.86
C PHE A 235 -17.32 34.35 13.18
N TYR A 236 -17.24 35.68 13.22
CA TYR A 236 -17.39 36.46 14.44
C TYR A 236 -18.41 37.58 14.27
N SER A 237 -19.02 37.98 15.39
CA SER A 237 -19.89 39.17 15.41
C SER A 237 -19.11 40.49 15.43
N SER A 238 -17.88 40.45 15.96
CA SER A 238 -16.90 41.54 16.03
C SER A 238 -15.54 40.93 16.39
N PRO A 239 -14.40 41.66 16.28
CA PRO A 239 -13.10 41.16 16.74
C PRO A 239 -13.09 40.71 18.20
N THR A 240 -13.95 41.32 19.02
CA THR A 240 -14.12 40.98 20.44
C THR A 240 -15.41 40.22 20.75
N GLY A 241 -16.13 39.79 19.73
CA GLY A 241 -17.51 39.30 19.82
C GLY A 241 -17.66 37.79 19.95
N TYR A 242 -18.86 37.30 19.66
CA TYR A 242 -19.18 35.87 19.66
C TYR A 242 -18.43 35.17 18.53
N LYS A 243 -17.84 34.00 18.82
CA LYS A 243 -17.30 33.08 17.82
C LYS A 243 -18.38 32.06 17.44
N MET A 244 -18.63 31.90 16.15
CA MET A 244 -19.77 31.16 15.62
C MET A 244 -19.35 30.36 14.39
N ARG A 245 -20.09 29.29 14.07
CA ARG A 245 -20.00 28.60 12.78
C ARG A 245 -21.33 27.95 12.44
N ALA A 246 -21.44 27.38 11.25
CA ALA A 246 -22.55 26.54 10.84
C ALA A 246 -22.14 25.09 10.61
N ARG A 247 -23.11 24.18 10.75
CA ARG A 247 -23.01 22.76 10.45
C ARG A 247 -24.07 22.40 9.42
N LEU A 248 -23.66 21.75 8.34
CA LEU A 248 -24.53 21.38 7.23
C LEU A 248 -24.63 19.86 7.12
N TYR A 249 -25.85 19.37 6.89
CA TYR A 249 -26.16 17.99 6.54
C TYR A 249 -26.82 18.00 5.17
N LEU A 250 -26.04 17.66 4.12
CA LEU A 250 -26.53 17.64 2.75
C LEU A 250 -27.68 16.65 2.55
N ASN A 251 -27.57 15.48 3.18
CA ASN A 251 -28.58 14.42 3.15
C ASN A 251 -29.55 14.45 4.34
N GLY A 252 -29.62 15.59 5.04
CA GLY A 252 -30.53 15.83 6.16
C GLY A 252 -30.17 15.17 7.49
N ASP A 253 -30.78 15.66 8.55
CA ASP A 253 -30.61 15.17 9.93
C ASP A 253 -31.96 14.88 10.61
N GLY A 254 -31.95 13.95 11.56
CA GLY A 254 -33.14 13.58 12.34
C GLY A 254 -34.36 13.24 11.48
N ASN A 255 -35.48 13.93 11.73
CA ASN A 255 -36.75 13.73 11.00
C ASN A 255 -36.77 14.30 9.57
N ALA A 256 -35.69 14.98 9.16
CA ALA A 256 -35.52 15.55 7.83
C ALA A 256 -34.54 14.73 6.96
N ARG A 257 -33.92 13.69 7.54
CA ARG A 257 -32.98 12.80 6.87
C ARG A 257 -33.54 12.26 5.55
N ARG A 258 -32.73 12.29 4.49
CA ARG A 258 -33.03 11.87 3.11
C ARG A 258 -34.19 12.61 2.42
N THR A 259 -34.73 13.66 3.02
CA THR A 259 -35.84 14.45 2.42
C THR A 259 -35.47 15.91 2.23
N HIS A 260 -34.68 16.48 3.15
CA HIS A 260 -34.26 17.87 3.12
C HIS A 260 -32.78 17.98 3.47
N MET A 261 -32.14 19.02 2.98
CA MET A 261 -30.89 19.53 3.52
C MET A 261 -31.17 20.22 4.86
N SER A 262 -30.38 19.90 5.89
CA SER A 262 -30.51 20.49 7.23
C SER A 262 -29.34 21.42 7.53
N LEU A 263 -29.64 22.61 8.04
CA LEU A 263 -28.64 23.63 8.33
C LEU A 263 -28.76 24.12 9.77
N PHE A 264 -27.64 24.07 10.49
CA PHE A 264 -27.59 24.41 11.91
C PHE A 264 -26.54 25.48 12.19
N PHE A 265 -26.84 26.34 13.14
CA PHE A 265 -25.94 27.30 13.74
C PHE A 265 -25.26 26.69 14.98
N VAL A 266 -24.00 27.04 15.19
CA VAL A 266 -23.18 26.55 16.29
C VAL A 266 -22.50 27.73 16.95
N LEU A 267 -22.76 27.90 18.25
CA LEU A 267 -22.04 28.84 19.08
C LEU A 267 -20.76 28.20 19.61
N MET A 268 -19.61 28.87 19.44
CA MET A 268 -18.30 28.35 19.82
C MET A 268 -17.73 29.09 21.03
N ARG A 269 -16.78 28.45 21.72
CA ARG A 269 -16.01 29.10 22.78
C ARG A 269 -15.08 30.16 22.17
N GLY A 270 -15.37 31.43 22.46
CA GLY A 270 -14.51 32.56 22.15
C GLY A 270 -13.67 32.99 23.36
N LEU A 271 -12.53 33.66 23.08
CA LEU A 271 -11.65 34.21 24.12
C LEU A 271 -12.39 35.24 25.00
N ASN A 272 -13.28 36.02 24.38
CA ASN A 272 -13.99 37.13 25.02
C ASN A 272 -15.34 36.73 25.60
N ASN A 273 -15.67 35.43 25.67
CA ASN A 273 -16.90 34.95 26.30
C ASN A 273 -17.17 35.49 27.72
N PRO A 274 -16.18 35.74 28.60
CA PRO A 274 -16.44 36.31 29.93
C PRO A 274 -17.11 37.68 29.93
N ILE A 275 -16.90 38.50 28.90
CA ILE A 275 -17.40 39.88 28.82
C ILE A 275 -18.67 40.01 27.96
N LEU A 276 -19.08 38.94 27.28
CA LEU A 276 -20.25 38.92 26.41
C LEU A 276 -21.53 38.53 27.17
N LYS A 277 -22.66 38.99 26.65
CA LYS A 277 -23.99 38.68 27.21
C LYS A 277 -24.42 37.26 26.84
N PHE A 278 -24.78 36.47 27.83
CA PHE A 278 -25.40 35.15 27.66
C PHE A 278 -26.73 35.05 28.43
N PRO A 279 -27.68 34.21 27.98
CA PRO A 279 -27.63 33.37 26.78
C PRO A 279 -27.68 34.19 25.47
N PHE A 280 -27.11 33.62 24.41
CA PHE A 280 -27.12 34.21 23.07
C PHE A 280 -28.58 34.30 22.57
N ASN A 281 -29.02 35.51 22.23
CA ASN A 281 -30.42 35.78 21.88
C ASN A 281 -30.56 36.74 20.67
N TYR A 282 -29.74 36.51 19.65
CA TYR A 282 -29.77 37.28 18.41
C TYR A 282 -30.39 36.43 17.30
N LYS A 283 -31.25 37.03 16.47
CA LYS A 283 -31.93 36.31 15.38
C LYS A 283 -30.88 35.85 14.37
N VAL A 284 -30.93 34.58 13.98
CA VAL A 284 -30.02 34.00 12.98
C VAL A 284 -30.82 33.80 11.69
N THR A 285 -30.26 34.25 10.58
CA THR A 285 -30.86 34.13 9.25
C THR A 285 -29.88 33.39 8.33
N PHE A 286 -30.40 32.37 7.65
CA PHE A 286 -29.71 31.64 6.59
C PHE A 286 -30.24 32.08 5.24
N CYS A 287 -29.36 32.13 4.26
CA CYS A 287 -29.69 32.45 2.87
C CYS A 287 -28.92 31.50 1.95
N LEU A 288 -29.63 30.62 1.25
CA LEU A 288 -29.07 29.79 0.18
C LEU A 288 -29.19 30.56 -1.13
N TYR A 289 -28.06 30.80 -1.79
CA TYR A 289 -28.02 31.59 -3.00
C TYR A 289 -28.45 30.79 -4.23
N ASP A 290 -29.51 31.27 -4.88
CA ASP A 290 -29.72 31.08 -6.32
C ASP A 290 -28.59 31.79 -7.10
N GLN A 291 -27.85 31.02 -7.90
CA GLN A 291 -26.69 31.47 -8.68
C GLN A 291 -27.07 31.84 -10.13
N THR A 292 -28.35 31.86 -10.47
CA THR A 292 -28.87 32.31 -11.76
C THR A 292 -29.17 33.81 -11.74
N SER A 293 -29.48 34.37 -12.91
CA SER A 293 -29.95 35.75 -13.03
C SER A 293 -31.28 36.04 -12.31
N GLN A 294 -32.01 35.00 -11.89
CA GLN A 294 -33.30 35.16 -11.21
C GLN A 294 -33.14 35.56 -9.73
N GLN A 295 -32.00 35.25 -9.10
CA GLN A 295 -31.68 35.57 -7.70
C GLN A 295 -32.80 35.21 -6.70
N ARG A 296 -33.49 34.08 -6.92
CA ARG A 296 -34.54 33.56 -6.03
C ARG A 296 -33.93 32.83 -4.84
N HIS A 297 -33.20 33.57 -4.01
CA HIS A 297 -32.53 33.02 -2.84
C HIS A 297 -33.54 32.46 -1.83
N ILE A 298 -33.19 31.36 -1.17
CA ILE A 298 -34.01 30.76 -0.12
C ILE A 298 -33.54 31.33 1.21
N ILE A 299 -34.43 32.02 1.91
CA ILE A 299 -34.14 32.68 3.17
C ILE A 299 -35.01 32.08 4.26
N ASP A 300 -34.38 31.63 5.33
CA ASP A 300 -35.09 31.17 6.52
C ASP A 300 -34.35 31.64 7.78
N SER A 301 -35.06 31.82 8.87
CA SER A 301 -34.50 32.41 10.09
C SER A 301 -35.16 31.87 11.33
N PHE A 302 -34.40 31.86 12.43
CA PHE A 302 -34.93 31.47 13.73
C PHE A 302 -34.43 32.42 14.83
N ARG A 303 -35.18 32.48 15.93
CA ARG A 303 -34.76 33.12 17.16
C ARG A 303 -34.29 32.05 18.15
N PRO A 304 -33.08 32.18 18.73
CA PRO A 304 -32.59 31.25 19.74
C PRO A 304 -33.57 31.03 20.91
N ASP A 305 -33.78 29.78 21.33
CA ASP A 305 -34.44 29.48 22.59
C ASP A 305 -33.44 29.66 23.74
N ILE A 306 -33.61 30.72 24.53
CA ILE A 306 -32.73 31.06 25.66
C ILE A 306 -32.67 29.99 26.76
N ARG A 307 -33.59 29.02 26.77
CA ARG A 307 -33.56 27.88 27.69
C ARG A 307 -32.73 26.71 27.17
N SER A 308 -32.45 26.68 25.87
CA SER A 308 -31.63 25.64 25.26
C SER A 308 -30.17 25.76 25.67
N SER A 309 -29.52 24.61 25.90
CA SER A 309 -28.07 24.52 26.12
C SER A 309 -27.25 25.00 24.91
N SER A 310 -27.85 25.00 23.71
CA SER A 310 -27.20 25.43 22.46
C SER A 310 -26.75 26.89 22.48
N PHE A 311 -27.43 27.73 23.26
CA PHE A 311 -27.21 29.18 23.30
C PHE A 311 -26.70 29.69 24.66
N GLN A 312 -26.43 28.79 25.61
CA GLN A 312 -25.76 29.15 26.86
C GLN A 312 -24.29 29.49 26.60
N ARG A 313 -23.64 30.10 27.60
CA ARG A 313 -22.20 30.33 27.54
C ARG A 313 -21.44 29.02 27.29
N PRO A 314 -20.67 28.90 26.20
CA PRO A 314 -19.95 27.67 25.88
C PRO A 314 -18.96 27.26 26.97
N ARG A 315 -19.03 25.97 27.34
CA ARG A 315 -18.10 25.32 28.30
C ARG A 315 -17.06 24.46 27.58
N SER A 316 -17.46 23.81 26.50
CA SER A 316 -16.63 23.12 25.51
C SER A 316 -16.32 24.03 24.31
N ASP A 317 -15.49 23.57 23.38
CA ASP A 317 -15.15 24.32 22.15
C ASP A 317 -16.38 24.72 21.34
N MET A 318 -17.43 23.90 21.39
CA MET A 318 -18.70 24.14 20.73
C MET A 318 -19.88 23.73 21.61
N ASN A 319 -20.98 24.46 21.46
CA ASN A 319 -22.29 24.03 21.93
C ASN A 319 -22.95 23.06 20.96
N ILE A 320 -24.07 22.47 21.40
CA ILE A 320 -24.96 21.68 20.55
C ILE A 320 -25.48 22.58 19.42
N ALA A 321 -25.50 22.04 18.20
CA ALA A 321 -25.97 22.74 17.02
C ALA A 321 -27.50 22.93 17.07
N SER A 322 -27.98 24.11 16.64
CA SER A 322 -29.41 24.43 16.61
C SER A 322 -29.75 25.24 15.36
N GLY A 323 -30.87 24.97 14.73
CA GLY A 323 -31.21 25.54 13.43
C GLY A 323 -32.42 24.86 12.80
N ILE A 324 -32.37 24.62 11.49
CA ILE A 324 -33.54 24.31 10.68
C ILE A 324 -33.35 22.92 10.03
N PRO A 325 -33.96 21.86 10.58
CA PRO A 325 -33.83 20.51 10.03
C PRO A 325 -34.35 20.40 8.59
N LYS A 326 -35.48 21.05 8.27
CA LYS A 326 -36.08 21.03 6.93
C LYS A 326 -35.79 22.33 6.18
N PHE A 327 -34.50 22.69 6.04
CA PHE A 327 -34.11 23.98 5.48
C PHE A 327 -34.37 24.07 3.97
N PHE A 328 -34.01 23.03 3.20
CA PHE A 328 -34.25 23.04 1.75
C PHE A 328 -34.55 21.63 1.21
N PRO A 329 -35.57 21.44 0.35
CA PRO A 329 -35.92 20.12 -0.17
C PRO A 329 -34.78 19.48 -0.98
N LEU A 330 -34.44 18.24 -0.65
CA LEU A 330 -33.37 17.51 -1.32
C LEU A 330 -33.71 17.21 -2.79
N GLU A 331 -34.99 17.01 -3.08
CA GLU A 331 -35.52 16.77 -4.43
C GLU A 331 -35.12 17.88 -5.41
N ILE A 332 -35.07 19.14 -4.96
CA ILE A 332 -34.72 20.28 -5.82
C ILE A 332 -33.20 20.35 -6.04
N ILE A 333 -32.39 20.02 -5.02
CA ILE A 333 -30.93 19.95 -5.16
C ILE A 333 -30.52 18.84 -6.14
N GLN A 334 -31.22 17.72 -6.10
CA GLN A 334 -30.90 16.55 -6.92
C GLN A 334 -31.30 16.70 -8.39
N GLN A 335 -32.12 17.71 -8.72
CA GLN A 335 -32.46 18.01 -10.11
C GLN A 335 -31.23 18.49 -10.89
N GLU A 336 -31.12 17.99 -12.11
CA GLU A 336 -30.08 18.41 -13.04
C GLU A 336 -30.28 19.89 -13.39
N GLY A 337 -29.20 20.67 -13.32
CA GLY A 337 -29.23 22.11 -13.60
C GLY A 337 -29.92 22.95 -12.53
N ASN A 338 -30.08 22.44 -11.30
CA ASN A 338 -30.65 23.22 -10.20
C ASN A 338 -29.90 24.58 -10.02
N PRO A 339 -30.62 25.65 -9.66
CA PRO A 339 -30.04 27.00 -9.62
C PRO A 339 -29.11 27.25 -8.44
N TYR A 340 -29.10 26.36 -7.43
CA TYR A 340 -28.38 26.56 -6.17
C TYR A 340 -26.98 25.93 -6.17
N VAL A 341 -26.73 24.97 -7.06
CA VAL A 341 -25.43 24.32 -7.26
C VAL A 341 -24.96 24.55 -8.69
N ARG A 342 -23.89 25.32 -8.86
CA ARG A 342 -23.26 25.61 -10.15
C ARG A 342 -21.76 25.39 -10.03
N ASP A 343 -21.17 24.82 -11.08
CA ASP A 343 -19.74 24.51 -11.16
C ASP A 343 -19.24 23.72 -9.94
N ASP A 344 -20.05 22.76 -9.48
CA ASP A 344 -19.77 21.95 -8.28
C ASP A 344 -19.62 22.78 -6.99
N THR A 345 -20.27 23.95 -6.95
CA THR A 345 -20.25 24.87 -5.81
C THR A 345 -21.63 25.34 -5.36
N MET A 346 -21.79 25.51 -4.06
CA MET A 346 -22.97 26.07 -3.39
C MET A 346 -22.54 27.23 -2.48
N PHE A 347 -23.40 28.24 -2.34
CA PHE A 347 -23.16 29.36 -1.44
C PHE A 347 -24.28 29.50 -0.40
N ILE A 348 -23.90 29.54 0.88
CA ILE A 348 -24.81 29.78 2.00
C ILE A 348 -24.32 31.00 2.78
N LYS A 349 -25.16 32.03 2.91
CA LYS A 349 -24.90 33.16 3.79
C LYS A 349 -25.59 32.97 5.13
N ILE A 350 -24.84 33.23 6.20
CA ILE A 350 -25.32 33.23 7.58
C ILE A 350 -25.24 34.67 8.08
N MET A 351 -26.29 35.16 8.71
CA MET A 351 -26.38 36.52 9.24
C MET A 351 -26.94 36.47 10.64
N VAL A 352 -26.27 37.15 11.57
CA VAL A 352 -26.75 37.36 12.92
C VAL A 352 -27.20 38.80 13.06
N ASP A 353 -28.46 38.96 13.45
CA ASP A 353 -29.11 40.25 13.62
C ASP A 353 -28.86 40.78 15.04
N PHE A 354 -27.98 41.78 15.11
CA PHE A 354 -27.66 42.52 16.34
C PHE A 354 -28.55 43.77 16.52
N GLY A 355 -29.70 43.84 15.84
CA GLY A 355 -30.60 44.98 15.81
C GLY A 355 -30.19 46.02 14.76
N GLU A 356 -30.72 47.24 14.88
CA GLU A 356 -30.42 48.37 13.96
C GLU A 356 -29.02 48.98 14.17
N LEU A 357 -28.13 48.28 14.86
CA LEU A 357 -26.76 48.71 15.13
C LEU A 357 -25.91 48.66 13.84
N PRO A 358 -25.31 49.79 13.42
CA PRO A 358 -24.28 49.77 12.38
C PRO A 358 -23.19 48.77 12.72
N LYS A 359 -22.75 47.98 11.72
CA LYS A 359 -21.70 46.96 11.88
C LYS A 359 -20.41 47.50 12.50
N THR A 360 -20.07 48.75 12.20
CA THR A 360 -18.91 49.46 12.75
C THR A 360 -18.98 49.71 14.26
N LEU A 361 -20.18 49.71 14.83
CA LEU A 361 -20.41 49.91 16.27
C LEU A 361 -20.54 48.59 17.03
N LEU A 362 -20.63 47.44 16.35
CA LEU A 362 -20.72 46.13 17.02
C LEU A 362 -19.58 45.87 18.02
N PRO A 363 -18.30 46.19 17.73
CA PRO A 363 -17.24 46.00 18.72
C PRO A 363 -17.49 46.80 20.01
N TYR A 364 -17.94 48.05 19.87
CA TYR A 364 -18.24 48.94 21.00
C TYR A 364 -19.48 48.44 21.77
N ALA A 365 -20.59 48.24 21.06
CA ALA A 365 -21.85 47.81 21.65
C ALA A 365 -21.74 46.48 22.40
N LEU A 366 -20.98 45.51 21.86
CA LEU A 366 -20.76 44.21 22.50
C LEU A 366 -19.79 44.26 23.68
N SER A 367 -18.97 45.32 23.80
CA SER A 367 -18.05 45.53 24.92
C SER A 367 -18.66 46.33 26.08
N LEU A 368 -19.84 46.93 25.88
CA LEU A 368 -20.53 47.67 26.95
C LEU A 368 -20.83 46.76 28.13
N ASN A 369 -20.69 47.31 29.34
CA ASN A 369 -20.96 46.55 30.56
C ASN A 369 -22.42 46.04 30.54
N PRO A 370 -22.65 44.72 30.54
CA PRO A 370 -23.99 44.16 30.44
C PRO A 370 -24.87 44.46 31.66
N GLY A 371 -24.27 44.88 32.79
CA GLY A 371 -24.99 45.32 33.99
C GLY A 371 -25.57 46.74 33.92
N LEU A 372 -25.24 47.52 32.89
CA LEU A 372 -25.86 48.84 32.70
C LEU A 372 -27.33 48.71 32.27
N PRO A 373 -28.23 49.60 32.71
CA PRO A 373 -29.59 49.66 32.17
C PRO A 373 -29.60 49.80 30.64
N ALA A 374 -30.56 49.15 29.98
CA ALA A 374 -30.64 49.13 28.51
C ALA A 374 -30.70 50.54 27.88
N TYR A 375 -31.38 51.49 28.54
CA TYR A 375 -31.46 52.87 28.06
C TYR A 375 -30.09 53.59 28.12
N ILE A 376 -29.24 53.28 29.11
CA ILE A 376 -27.88 53.84 29.20
C ILE A 376 -27.01 53.26 28.09
N GLN A 377 -27.08 51.94 27.89
CA GLN A 377 -26.33 51.29 26.80
C GLN A 377 -26.71 51.88 25.43
N GLN A 378 -28.01 52.09 25.18
CA GLN A 378 -28.49 52.72 23.95
C GLN A 378 -28.02 54.17 23.81
N ALA A 379 -28.03 54.96 24.89
CA ALA A 379 -27.52 56.33 24.87
C ALA A 379 -26.02 56.37 24.53
N MET A 380 -25.22 55.49 25.14
CA MET A 380 -23.78 55.39 24.86
C MET A 380 -23.50 54.97 23.42
N ILE A 381 -24.24 53.98 22.89
CA ILE A 381 -24.16 53.56 21.49
C ILE A 381 -24.48 54.72 20.55
N LYS A 382 -25.55 55.47 20.84
CA LYS A 382 -25.97 56.60 20.01
C LYS A 382 -24.93 57.71 20.02
N GLN A 383 -24.36 58.03 21.18
CA GLN A 383 -23.30 59.03 21.31
C GLN A 383 -22.05 58.62 20.52
N GLU A 384 -21.63 57.35 20.60
CA GLU A 384 -20.51 56.82 19.83
C GLU A 384 -20.80 56.88 18.31
N ALA A 385 -22.03 56.56 17.90
CA ALA A 385 -22.45 56.68 16.49
C ALA A 385 -22.31 58.12 15.97
N GLU A 386 -22.78 59.09 16.76
CA GLU A 386 -22.69 60.52 16.45
C GLU A 386 -21.23 60.97 16.37
N GLN A 387 -20.38 60.59 17.32
CA GLN A 387 -18.95 60.93 17.33
C GLN A 387 -18.24 60.41 16.07
N ARG A 388 -18.47 59.15 15.69
CA ARG A 388 -17.86 58.56 14.48
C ARG A 388 -18.37 59.18 13.20
N SER A 389 -19.66 59.53 13.14
CA SER A 389 -20.22 60.24 11.98
C SER A 389 -19.55 61.61 11.79
N GLN A 390 -19.34 62.35 12.89
CA GLN A 390 -18.68 63.65 12.87
C GLN A 390 -17.19 63.55 12.47
N GLN A 391 -16.51 62.50 12.92
CA GLN A 391 -15.11 62.24 12.57
C GLN A 391 -14.96 61.89 11.07
N SER A 392 -15.85 61.04 10.54
CA SER A 392 -15.86 60.70 9.10
C SER A 392 -16.12 61.92 8.20
N SER A 393 -16.96 62.87 8.64
CA SER A 393 -17.17 64.13 7.92
C SER A 393 -16.01 65.12 8.00
N ARG A 394 -15.07 64.96 8.95
CA ARG A 394 -13.85 65.78 9.05
C ARG A 394 -12.69 65.26 8.21
N GLU A 395 -12.72 63.97 7.83
CA GLU A 395 -11.67 63.29 7.05
C GLU A 395 -12.00 63.19 5.54
N ALA A 396 -13.09 63.81 5.07
CA ALA A 396 -13.39 63.86 3.64
C ALA A 396 -12.25 64.59 2.89
N PRO A 397 -11.61 63.97 1.87
CA PRO A 397 -10.51 64.59 1.17
C PRO A 397 -11.01 65.85 0.44
N LEU A 398 -10.36 66.98 0.70
CA LEU A 398 -10.39 68.15 -0.17
C LEU A 398 -9.88 67.70 -1.55
N ILE A 399 -10.80 67.44 -2.47
CA ILE A 399 -10.48 67.26 -3.89
C ILE A 399 -9.77 68.55 -4.33
N PRO A 400 -8.50 68.51 -4.79
CA PRO A 400 -7.89 69.69 -5.36
C PRO A 400 -8.64 70.00 -6.65
N GLN A 401 -9.32 71.14 -6.70
CA GLN A 401 -9.63 71.76 -7.98
C GLN A 401 -8.33 72.39 -8.48
N GLY A 402 -7.79 71.84 -9.57
CA GLY A 402 -6.57 72.32 -10.22
C GLY A 402 -6.17 71.42 -11.37
#